data_AF-A0A956BQ12-F1
#
_entry.id   AF-A0A956BQ12-F1
#
_cell.length_a   1.000
_cell.length_b   1.000
_cell.length_c   1.000
_cell.angle_alpha   90.00
_cell.angle_beta   90.00
_cell.angle_gamma   90.00
#
_symmetry.space_group_name_H-M   'P 1'
#
loop_
_entity.id
_entity.type
_entity.pdbx_description
1 polymer ?
#
loop_
_entity_poly.entity_id
_entity_poly.type
_entity_poly.pdbx_seq_one_letter_code
_entity_poly.pdbx_strand_id
1 'polypeptide(L)'
;GLLAGSGVPVPRAVPVSGREELLERAAGQVLWVKLASGSSASGVGVLVQGGRVLMTTVREEDGRRFNAFRIQRLEGGARNRVLDWLLAEGAQVEEDVRRPRLDGAFFDLRVLVVEGVPRFAVVRQARHPITNLHLGGWRGDPGTLADRLGADGLATLDGVCRDVARVLPAGHLGVDVAVRTGFRDVAVLEVNAFGDLLPRLENAGLDTYGAEIAALLPSGTGPVLQSP
;
A
#
# COMPACT_ATOMS: atom_id res chain seq x y z
N GLY A 1 10.89 7.44 9.99
CA GLY A 1 9.68 8.21 9.65
C GLY A 1 8.72 8.24 10.81
N LEU A 2 7.71 9.11 10.76
CA LEU A 2 6.74 9.35 11.84
C LEU A 2 6.08 8.05 12.37
N LEU A 3 5.60 7.18 11.48
CA LEU A 3 4.98 5.90 11.85
C LEU A 3 5.95 4.98 12.62
N ALA A 4 7.15 4.74 12.06
CA ALA A 4 8.16 3.92 12.70
C ALA A 4 8.58 4.47 14.08
N GLY A 5 8.74 5.79 14.20
CA GLY A 5 9.07 6.44 15.46
C GLY A 5 7.97 6.36 16.52
N SER A 6 6.74 6.06 16.10
CA SER A 6 5.57 5.87 16.97
C SER A 6 5.28 4.38 17.26
N GLY A 7 6.17 3.47 16.86
CA GLY A 7 6.02 2.03 17.07
C GLY A 7 5.11 1.32 16.06
N VAL A 8 4.59 2.01 15.04
CA VAL A 8 3.80 1.39 13.97
C VAL A 8 4.73 0.51 13.11
N PRO A 9 4.42 -0.78 12.92
CA PRO A 9 5.24 -1.66 12.09
C PRO A 9 5.24 -1.19 10.62
N VAL A 10 6.42 -0.90 10.09
CA VAL A 10 6.63 -0.52 8.68
C VAL A 10 7.77 -1.36 8.06
N PRO A 11 7.90 -1.40 6.72
CA PRO A 11 9.10 -1.92 6.07
C PRO A 11 10.38 -1.26 6.61
N ARG A 12 11.45 -2.04 6.76
CA ARG A 12 12.74 -1.49 7.19
C ARG A 12 13.33 -0.65 6.06
N ALA A 13 13.70 0.59 6.36
CA ALA A 13 14.44 1.43 5.43
C ALA A 13 15.86 0.89 5.22
N VAL A 14 16.34 0.92 3.98
CA VAL A 14 17.70 0.51 3.61
C VAL A 14 18.43 1.75 3.10
N PRO A 15 19.23 2.43 3.93
CA PRO A 15 20.04 3.54 3.46
C PRO A 15 20.99 3.07 2.37
N VAL A 16 21.04 3.81 1.27
CA VAL A 16 21.97 3.58 0.16
C VAL A 16 22.54 4.92 -0.29
N SER A 17 23.81 4.94 -0.63
CA SER A 17 24.49 6.14 -1.14
C SER A 17 24.33 6.34 -2.65
N GLY A 18 23.90 5.30 -3.37
CA GLY A 18 23.68 5.34 -4.81
C GLY A 18 23.25 3.98 -5.39
N ARG A 19 23.12 3.94 -6.71
CA ARG A 19 22.61 2.76 -7.43
C ARG A 19 23.50 1.52 -7.26
N GLU A 20 24.81 1.67 -7.20
CA GLU A 20 25.73 0.52 -7.07
C GLU A 20 25.51 -0.20 -5.74
N GLU A 21 25.54 0.52 -4.62
CA GLU A 21 25.22 -0.04 -3.30
C GLU A 21 23.81 -0.64 -3.28
N LEU A 22 22.82 0.04 -3.88
CA LEU A 22 21.46 -0.49 -3.98
C LEU A 22 21.41 -1.85 -4.70
N LEU A 23 22.13 -2.02 -5.80
CA LEU A 23 22.16 -3.27 -6.56
C LEU A 23 22.92 -4.37 -5.80
N GLU A 24 24.01 -4.04 -5.10
CA GLU A 24 24.72 -4.97 -4.21
C GLU A 24 23.81 -5.48 -3.10
N ARG A 25 23.08 -4.58 -2.43
CA ARG A 25 22.10 -4.94 -1.40
C ARG A 25 20.97 -5.80 -1.97
N ALA A 26 20.50 -5.48 -3.19
CA ALA A 26 19.44 -6.22 -3.87
C ALA A 26 19.87 -7.61 -4.38
N ALA A 27 21.17 -7.93 -4.39
CA ALA A 27 21.66 -9.24 -4.81
C ALA A 27 21.12 -10.37 -3.90
N GLY A 28 20.96 -10.09 -2.60
CA GLY A 28 20.50 -11.06 -1.60
C GLY A 28 19.02 -10.94 -1.21
N GLN A 29 18.28 -9.95 -1.71
CA GLN A 29 16.92 -9.67 -1.27
C GLN A 29 16.11 -8.82 -2.26
N VAL A 30 14.79 -8.82 -2.07
CA VAL A 30 13.89 -7.92 -2.80
C VAL A 30 13.87 -6.56 -2.11
N LEU A 31 14.16 -5.51 -2.88
CA LEU A 31 14.15 -4.13 -2.41
C LEU A 31 13.14 -3.30 -3.18
N TRP A 32 12.45 -2.43 -2.47
CA TRP A 32 11.55 -1.43 -3.01
C TRP A 32 12.26 -0.09 -3.09
N VAL A 33 11.99 0.68 -4.14
CA VAL A 33 12.49 2.04 -4.35
C VAL A 33 11.29 2.91 -4.68
N LYS A 34 10.95 3.86 -3.81
CA LYS A 34 9.70 4.62 -3.85
C LYS A 34 9.97 6.10 -3.68
N LEU A 35 9.44 6.94 -4.57
CA LEU A 35 9.40 8.38 -4.29
C LEU A 35 8.61 8.67 -3.00
N ALA A 36 9.03 9.69 -2.26
CA ALA A 36 8.36 10.09 -1.02
C ALA A 36 6.94 10.65 -1.26
N SER A 37 6.69 11.17 -2.45
CA SER A 37 5.39 11.71 -2.87
C SER A 37 5.01 11.15 -4.24
N GLY A 38 4.17 10.12 -4.23
CA GLY A 38 3.60 9.53 -5.44
C GLY A 38 2.23 8.93 -5.12
N SER A 39 1.37 8.82 -6.12
CA SER A 39 0.09 8.10 -6.00
C SER A 39 -0.11 7.19 -7.21
N SER A 40 -1.08 6.27 -7.11
CA SER A 40 -1.39 5.32 -8.19
C SER A 40 -0.17 4.51 -8.66
N ALA A 41 0.70 4.16 -7.71
CA ALA A 41 1.99 3.52 -7.96
C ALA A 41 2.86 4.31 -8.95
N SER A 42 2.85 5.63 -8.92
CA SER A 42 3.80 6.46 -9.68
C SER A 42 5.15 6.52 -8.95
N GLY A 43 6.26 6.40 -9.68
CA GLY A 43 7.58 6.53 -9.07
C GLY A 43 7.91 5.41 -8.07
N VAL A 44 7.35 4.21 -8.25
CA VAL A 44 7.72 3.01 -7.50
C VAL A 44 8.42 2.01 -8.40
N GLY A 45 9.42 1.35 -7.84
CA GLY A 45 10.08 0.20 -8.41
C GLY A 45 10.34 -0.88 -7.36
N VAL A 46 10.37 -2.13 -7.82
CA VAL A 46 10.80 -3.26 -7.01
C VAL A 46 11.90 -4.03 -7.75
N LEU A 47 13.05 -4.16 -7.09
CA LEU A 47 14.19 -4.91 -7.56
C LEU A 47 14.01 -6.39 -7.21
N VAL A 48 13.99 -7.22 -8.24
CA VAL A 48 13.82 -8.68 -8.15
C VAL A 48 14.93 -9.39 -8.90
N GLN A 49 15.04 -10.71 -8.69
CA GLN A 49 16.06 -11.55 -9.33
C GLN A 49 17.49 -11.03 -9.07
N GLY A 50 17.83 -10.81 -7.79
CA GLY A 50 19.14 -10.30 -7.40
C GLY A 50 19.42 -8.90 -7.92
N GLY A 51 18.41 -8.03 -7.98
CA GLY A 51 18.51 -6.69 -8.54
C GLY A 51 18.60 -6.63 -10.08
N ARG A 52 18.61 -7.76 -10.80
CA ARG A 52 18.71 -7.78 -12.27
C ARG A 52 17.54 -7.10 -12.95
N VAL A 53 16.33 -7.26 -12.39
CA VAL A 53 15.10 -6.74 -12.97
C VAL A 53 14.49 -5.71 -12.03
N LEU A 54 14.12 -4.55 -12.58
CA LEU A 54 13.23 -3.60 -11.94
C LEU A 54 11.82 -3.76 -12.51
N MET A 55 10.87 -4.12 -11.66
CA MET A 55 9.45 -4.01 -11.99
C MET A 55 8.96 -2.65 -11.52
N THR A 56 8.42 -1.84 -12.42
CA THR A 56 8.02 -0.45 -12.14
C THR A 56 6.82 -0.07 -13.00
N THR A 57 6.19 1.07 -12.71
CA THR A 57 5.21 1.72 -13.59
C THR A 57 5.84 2.81 -14.44
N VAL A 58 7.10 3.19 -14.18
CA VAL A 58 7.78 4.27 -14.89
C VAL A 58 8.08 3.82 -16.32
N ARG A 59 7.58 4.57 -17.30
CA ARG A 59 7.98 4.46 -18.71
C ARG A 59 8.73 5.74 -19.09
N GLU A 60 9.83 5.58 -19.81
CA GLU A 60 10.62 6.67 -20.39
C GLU A 60 10.30 6.78 -21.89
N GLU A 61 9.99 7.97 -22.36
CA GLU A 61 9.73 8.29 -23.79
C GLU A 61 10.18 9.74 -24.04
N ASP A 62 10.99 9.97 -25.08
CA ASP A 62 11.51 11.29 -25.48
C ASP A 62 12.09 12.13 -24.33
N GLY A 63 12.85 11.48 -23.44
CA GLY A 63 13.47 12.12 -22.27
C GLY A 63 12.49 12.47 -21.14
N ARG A 64 11.21 12.13 -21.28
CA ARG A 64 10.16 12.33 -20.27
C ARG A 64 9.84 11.01 -19.57
N ARG A 65 9.27 11.13 -18.37
CA ARG A 65 8.85 10.01 -17.52
C ARG A 65 7.38 10.16 -17.20
N PHE A 66 6.66 9.05 -17.22
CA PHE A 66 5.24 9.04 -16.89
C PHE A 66 4.84 7.67 -16.34
N ASN A 67 3.67 7.63 -15.67
CA ASN A 67 3.07 6.40 -15.22
C ASN A 67 2.48 5.64 -16.42
N ALA A 68 2.99 4.43 -16.68
CA ALA A 68 2.56 3.61 -17.80
C ALA A 68 1.17 2.97 -17.59
N PHE A 69 0.58 3.10 -16.40
CA PHE A 69 -0.65 2.42 -15.98
C PHE A 69 -0.61 0.89 -16.16
N ARG A 70 0.60 0.32 -16.26
CA ARG A 70 0.86 -1.12 -16.36
C ARG A 70 2.29 -1.39 -15.92
N ILE A 71 2.54 -2.61 -15.45
CA ILE A 71 3.88 -3.02 -15.03
C ILE A 71 4.84 -3.07 -16.22
N GLN A 72 5.95 -2.33 -16.10
CA GLN A 72 7.14 -2.43 -16.93
C GLN A 72 8.14 -3.37 -16.26
N ARG A 73 8.82 -4.21 -17.05
CA ARG A 73 10.04 -4.92 -16.63
C ARG A 73 11.22 -4.26 -17.32
N LEU A 74 12.13 -3.69 -16.53
CA LEU A 74 13.34 -3.05 -17.03
C LEU A 74 14.57 -3.83 -16.57
N GLU A 75 15.54 -3.98 -17.47
CA GLU A 75 16.84 -4.60 -17.21
C GLU A 75 17.97 -3.70 -17.75
N GLY A 76 19.21 -3.98 -17.34
CA GLY A 76 20.40 -3.32 -17.88
C GLY A 76 20.37 -1.79 -17.81
N GLY A 77 20.65 -1.13 -18.93
CA GLY A 77 20.72 0.34 -18.99
C GLY A 77 19.39 1.04 -18.69
N ALA A 78 18.25 0.48 -19.11
CA ALA A 78 16.94 1.09 -18.85
C ALA A 78 16.60 1.05 -17.36
N ARG A 79 16.87 -0.09 -16.70
CA ARG A 79 16.77 -0.21 -15.24
C ARG A 79 17.63 0.84 -14.54
N ASN A 80 18.88 0.97 -14.95
CA ASN A 80 19.84 1.87 -14.31
C ASN A 80 19.38 3.33 -14.38
N ARG A 81 18.93 3.80 -15.55
CA ARG A 81 18.42 5.18 -15.71
C ARG A 81 17.24 5.48 -14.81
N VAL A 82 16.27 4.57 -14.71
CA VAL A 82 15.09 4.77 -13.84
C VAL A 82 15.50 4.78 -12.37
N LEU A 83 16.42 3.90 -11.95
CA LEU A 83 16.94 3.92 -10.58
C LEU A 83 17.73 5.20 -10.27
N ASP A 84 18.60 5.64 -11.18
CA ASP A 84 19.38 6.87 -11.01
C ASP A 84 18.45 8.08 -10.84
N TRP A 85 17.38 8.14 -11.65
CA TRP A 85 16.34 9.16 -11.48
C TRP A 85 15.61 9.05 -10.14
N LEU A 86 15.09 7.87 -9.78
CA LEU A 86 14.38 7.68 -8.51
C LEU A 86 15.24 8.11 -7.31
N LEU A 87 16.51 7.70 -7.28
CA LEU A 87 17.44 8.06 -6.20
C LEU A 87 17.74 9.56 -6.19
N ALA A 88 17.92 10.19 -7.35
CA ALA A 88 18.14 11.63 -7.46
C ALA A 88 16.94 12.46 -6.96
N GLU A 89 15.72 11.96 -7.13
CA GLU A 89 14.48 12.56 -6.60
C GLU A 89 14.28 12.27 -5.09
N GLY A 90 15.23 11.61 -4.43
CA GLY A 90 15.16 11.30 -3.00
C GLY A 90 14.28 10.09 -2.67
N ALA A 91 14.22 9.09 -3.55
CA ALA A 91 13.48 7.86 -3.28
C ALA A 91 13.95 7.18 -1.98
N GLN A 92 12.97 6.72 -1.21
CA GLN A 92 13.19 5.83 -0.09
C GLN A 92 13.40 4.40 -0.61
N VAL A 93 14.38 3.70 -0.04
CA VAL A 93 14.59 2.27 -0.28
C VAL A 93 14.12 1.48 0.94
N GLU A 94 13.36 0.41 0.70
CA GLU A 94 12.76 -0.42 1.74
C GLU A 94 12.97 -1.91 1.46
N GLU A 95 13.10 -2.71 2.50
CA GLU A 95 13.06 -4.17 2.38
C GLU A 95 11.65 -4.66 2.07
N ASP A 96 11.50 -5.66 1.19
CA ASP A 96 10.23 -6.35 1.07
C ASP A 96 9.90 -7.06 2.39
N VAL A 97 8.68 -6.88 2.88
CA VAL A 97 8.21 -7.45 4.15
C VAL A 97 7.96 -8.96 4.11
N ARG A 98 8.45 -9.63 3.06
CA ARG A 98 8.33 -11.07 2.80
C ARG A 98 6.87 -11.49 2.86
N ARG A 99 6.09 -10.91 1.95
CA ARG A 99 4.64 -11.13 1.88
C ARG A 99 4.35 -12.58 1.47
N PRO A 100 3.49 -13.30 2.21
CA PRO A 100 3.03 -14.60 1.77
C PRO A 100 2.17 -14.44 0.51
N ARG A 101 1.83 -15.56 -0.12
CA ARG A 101 0.85 -15.58 -1.19
C ARG A 101 -0.52 -15.97 -0.65
N LEU A 102 -1.55 -15.26 -1.10
CA LEU A 102 -2.94 -15.66 -0.92
C LEU A 102 -3.37 -16.31 -2.24
N ASP A 103 -3.73 -17.59 -2.19
CA ASP A 103 -4.10 -18.39 -3.36
C ASP A 103 -3.09 -18.30 -4.53
N GLY A 104 -1.80 -18.31 -4.19
CA GLY A 104 -0.71 -18.21 -5.17
C GLY A 104 -0.43 -16.80 -5.71
N ALA A 105 -1.22 -15.79 -5.37
CA ALA A 105 -1.05 -14.40 -5.81
C ALA A 105 -0.35 -13.51 -4.78
N PHE A 106 0.32 -12.44 -5.26
CA PHE A 106 0.73 -11.35 -4.35
C PHE A 106 -0.51 -10.66 -3.81
N PHE A 107 -0.45 -10.16 -2.58
CA PHE A 107 -1.54 -9.37 -2.03
C PHE A 107 -1.07 -8.34 -1.02
N ASP A 108 -1.93 -7.36 -0.79
CA ASP A 108 -1.97 -6.48 0.38
C ASP A 108 -3.43 -6.15 0.71
N LEU A 109 -3.64 -5.34 1.74
CA LEU A 109 -4.95 -4.78 2.08
C LEU A 109 -4.93 -3.26 1.91
N ARG A 110 -6.02 -2.71 1.38
CA ARG A 110 -6.41 -1.32 1.57
C ARG A 110 -7.47 -1.28 2.66
N VAL A 111 -7.14 -0.73 3.82
CA VAL A 111 -8.05 -0.56 4.95
C VAL A 111 -8.51 0.90 5.00
N LEU A 112 -9.82 1.14 4.96
CA LEU A 112 -10.38 2.47 5.19
C LEU A 112 -10.66 2.63 6.68
N VAL A 113 -9.97 3.57 7.30
CA VAL A 113 -10.17 4.00 8.68
C VAL A 113 -10.99 5.27 8.67
N VAL A 114 -12.08 5.31 9.43
CA VAL A 114 -12.98 6.47 9.57
C VAL A 114 -13.11 6.79 11.05
N GLU A 115 -12.83 8.03 11.43
CA GLU A 115 -12.80 8.49 12.83
C GLU A 115 -11.97 7.57 13.74
N GLY A 116 -10.79 7.19 13.25
CA GLY A 116 -9.87 6.30 13.97
C GLY A 116 -10.28 4.83 14.05
N VAL A 117 -11.42 4.44 13.45
CA VAL A 117 -11.90 3.05 13.46
C VAL A 117 -11.72 2.41 12.07
N PRO A 118 -11.04 1.26 11.93
CA PRO A 118 -11.03 0.50 10.70
C PRO A 118 -12.44 0.03 10.36
N ARG A 119 -13.02 0.53 9.26
CA ARG A 119 -14.42 0.25 8.88
C ARG A 119 -14.54 -0.66 7.67
N PHE A 120 -13.61 -0.57 6.73
CA PHE A 120 -13.66 -1.34 5.49
C PHE A 120 -12.27 -1.86 5.15
N ALA A 121 -12.21 -3.01 4.48
CA ALA A 121 -10.96 -3.54 3.95
C ALA A 121 -11.19 -4.15 2.57
N VAL A 122 -10.23 -3.93 1.67
CA VAL A 122 -10.15 -4.61 0.39
C VAL A 122 -8.85 -5.37 0.32
N VAL A 123 -8.93 -6.67 0.09
CA VAL A 123 -7.78 -7.48 -0.29
C VAL A 123 -7.48 -7.19 -1.76
N ARG A 124 -6.30 -6.66 -2.07
CA ARG A 124 -5.88 -6.43 -3.46
C ARG A 124 -4.89 -7.50 -3.83
N GLN A 125 -5.23 -8.32 -4.82
CA GLN A 125 -4.38 -9.38 -5.34
C GLN A 125 -3.83 -9.02 -6.73
N ALA A 126 -2.61 -9.48 -7.02
CA ALA A 126 -1.98 -9.31 -8.32
C ALA A 126 -1.01 -10.45 -8.67
N ARG A 127 -0.73 -10.59 -9.96
CA ARG A 127 0.32 -11.49 -10.48
C ARG A 127 1.73 -10.95 -10.21
N HIS A 128 1.85 -9.66 -9.89
CA HIS A 128 3.11 -8.96 -9.70
C HIS A 128 3.19 -8.34 -8.29
N PRO A 129 4.40 -8.00 -7.77
CA PRO A 129 4.54 -7.51 -6.40
C PRO A 129 3.81 -6.19 -6.12
N ILE A 130 3.56 -5.38 -7.16
CA ILE A 130 2.79 -4.14 -7.10
C ILE A 130 1.32 -4.51 -7.33
N THR A 131 0.50 -4.26 -6.31
CA THR A 131 -0.85 -4.81 -6.11
C THR A 131 -1.98 -3.83 -6.42
N ASN A 132 -1.67 -2.60 -6.83
CA ASN A 132 -2.68 -1.60 -7.17
C ASN A 132 -3.65 -2.14 -8.24
N LEU A 133 -4.95 -2.03 -7.98
CA LEU A 133 -6.00 -2.65 -8.80
C LEU A 133 -6.00 -2.13 -10.25
N HIS A 134 -5.69 -0.85 -10.47
CA HIS A 134 -5.64 -0.25 -11.81
C HIS A 134 -4.51 -0.81 -12.69
N LEU A 135 -3.57 -1.58 -12.13
CA LEU A 135 -2.49 -2.25 -12.87
C LEU A 135 -2.85 -3.68 -13.31
N GLY A 136 -4.15 -4.01 -13.34
CA GLY A 136 -4.64 -5.35 -13.64
C GLY A 136 -4.71 -6.28 -12.42
N GLY A 137 -4.69 -5.71 -11.21
CA GLY A 137 -5.01 -6.44 -9.98
C GLY A 137 -6.51 -6.72 -9.86
N TRP A 138 -6.88 -7.61 -8.94
CA TRP A 138 -8.27 -7.94 -8.64
C TRP A 138 -8.52 -7.92 -7.13
N ARG A 139 -9.79 -7.89 -6.74
CA ARG A 139 -10.17 -8.00 -5.33
C ARG A 139 -10.13 -9.46 -4.92
N GLY A 140 -9.34 -9.76 -3.89
CA GLY A 140 -9.33 -11.07 -3.26
C GLY A 140 -10.50 -11.25 -2.32
N ASP A 141 -10.71 -12.50 -1.91
CA ASP A 141 -11.75 -12.85 -0.93
C ASP A 141 -11.28 -12.49 0.50
N PRO A 142 -11.98 -11.56 1.19
CA PRO A 142 -11.70 -11.25 2.59
C PRO A 142 -11.89 -12.46 3.51
N GLY A 143 -12.79 -13.39 3.18
CA GLY A 143 -13.02 -14.62 3.95
C GLY A 143 -11.78 -15.51 4.00
N THR A 144 -11.22 -15.83 2.82
CA THR A 144 -9.96 -16.57 2.73
C THR A 144 -8.83 -15.90 3.52
N LEU A 145 -8.71 -14.57 3.46
CA LEU A 145 -7.68 -13.88 4.24
C LEU A 145 -7.94 -13.95 5.75
N ALA A 146 -9.20 -13.75 6.18
CA ALA A 146 -9.60 -13.82 7.57
C ALA A 146 -9.31 -15.21 8.17
N ASP A 147 -9.64 -16.28 7.45
CA ASP A 147 -9.36 -17.66 7.87
C ASP A 147 -7.86 -17.91 8.06
N ARG A 148 -7.02 -17.30 7.21
CA ARG A 148 -5.56 -17.44 7.28
C ARG A 148 -4.93 -16.61 8.39
N LEU A 149 -5.45 -15.42 8.67
CA LEU A 149 -5.01 -14.57 9.77
C LEU A 149 -5.45 -15.11 11.13
N GLY A 150 -6.64 -15.72 11.20
CA GLY A 150 -7.28 -16.08 12.45
C GLY A 150 -7.60 -14.85 13.32
N ALA A 151 -8.15 -15.09 14.51
CA ALA A 151 -8.58 -14.03 15.42
C ALA A 151 -7.43 -13.10 15.83
N ASP A 152 -6.26 -13.65 16.16
CA ASP A 152 -5.10 -12.87 16.60
C ASP A 152 -4.56 -11.98 15.47
N GLY A 153 -4.44 -12.51 14.24
CA GLY A 153 -3.96 -11.74 13.10
C GLY A 153 -4.92 -10.61 12.71
N LEU A 154 -6.24 -10.85 12.82
CA LEU A 154 -7.27 -9.83 12.61
C LEU A 154 -7.21 -8.74 13.69
N ALA A 155 -7.02 -9.12 14.96
CA ALA A 155 -6.86 -8.16 16.06
C ALA A 155 -5.59 -7.31 15.89
N THR A 156 -4.48 -7.92 15.45
CA THR A 156 -3.24 -7.20 15.12
C THR A 156 -3.45 -6.21 13.97
N LEU A 157 -4.12 -6.62 12.89
CA LEU A 157 -4.42 -5.75 11.75
C LEU A 157 -5.26 -4.52 12.18
N ASP A 158 -6.34 -4.76 12.93
CA ASP A 158 -7.20 -3.70 13.46
C ASP A 158 -6.42 -2.75 14.39
N GLY A 159 -5.65 -3.29 15.34
CA GLY A 159 -4.82 -2.53 16.27
C GLY A 159 -3.83 -1.62 15.56
N VAL A 160 -3.08 -2.15 14.58
CA VAL A 160 -2.12 -1.37 13.79
C VAL A 160 -2.79 -0.25 13.01
N CYS A 161 -3.98 -0.48 12.44
CA CYS A 161 -4.71 0.57 11.72
C CYS A 161 -5.22 1.67 12.67
N ARG A 162 -5.62 1.32 13.89
CA ARG A 162 -5.93 2.29 14.96
C ARG A 162 -4.70 3.06 15.43
N ASP A 163 -3.56 2.40 15.53
CA ASP A 163 -2.28 3.06 15.84
C ASP A 163 -1.94 4.12 14.79
N VAL A 164 -2.08 3.77 13.49
CA VAL A 164 -1.89 4.73 12.38
C VAL A 164 -2.77 5.96 12.55
N ALA A 165 -4.06 5.79 12.84
CA ALA A 165 -4.97 6.92 12.98
C ALA A 165 -4.72 7.77 14.23
N ARG A 166 -4.15 7.19 15.29
CA ARG A 166 -3.66 7.96 16.45
C ARG A 166 -2.45 8.82 16.12
N VAL A 167 -1.55 8.31 15.25
CA VAL A 167 -0.35 9.04 14.81
C VAL A 167 -0.68 10.10 13.75
N LEU A 168 -1.65 9.82 12.88
CA LEU A 168 -2.10 10.69 11.79
C LEU A 168 -3.58 11.05 12.00
N PRO A 169 -3.91 12.00 12.89
CA PRO A 169 -5.29 12.35 13.16
C PRO A 169 -5.95 12.97 11.92
N ALA A 170 -6.89 12.24 11.33
CA ALA A 170 -7.69 12.65 10.19
C ALA A 170 -9.07 11.99 10.27
N GLY A 171 -10.11 12.63 9.70
CA GLY A 171 -11.46 12.08 9.70
C GLY A 171 -11.58 10.76 8.92
N HIS A 172 -10.72 10.56 7.92
CA HIS A 172 -10.56 9.28 7.23
C HIS A 172 -9.12 9.08 6.72
N LEU A 173 -8.72 7.81 6.57
CA LEU A 173 -7.42 7.39 6.03
C LEU A 173 -7.54 6.08 5.24
N GLY A 174 -6.88 6.00 4.09
CA GLY A 174 -6.64 4.74 3.37
C GLY A 174 -5.27 4.15 3.75
N VAL A 175 -5.26 3.11 4.58
CA VAL A 175 -4.03 2.46 5.06
C VAL A 175 -3.74 1.24 4.19
N ASP A 176 -2.59 1.24 3.51
CA ASP A 176 -2.09 0.05 2.82
C ASP A 176 -1.29 -0.82 3.78
N VAL A 177 -1.72 -2.06 3.94
CA VAL A 177 -1.17 -3.00 4.91
C VAL A 177 -0.73 -4.28 4.21
N ALA A 178 0.50 -4.68 4.44
CA ALA A 178 1.00 -6.00 4.06
C ALA A 178 0.96 -6.96 5.23
N VAL A 179 0.54 -8.19 4.97
CA VAL A 179 0.69 -9.32 5.90
C VAL A 179 2.09 -9.89 5.75
N ARG A 180 2.76 -10.20 6.87
CA ARG A 180 4.06 -10.85 6.89
C ARG A 180 3.92 -12.38 6.83
N THR A 181 5.01 -13.06 6.46
CA THR A 181 5.07 -14.52 6.46
C THR A 181 4.60 -15.07 7.82
N GLY A 182 3.72 -16.08 7.79
CA GLY A 182 3.14 -16.67 9.00
C GLY A 182 1.77 -16.12 9.41
N PHE A 183 1.26 -15.07 8.74
CA PHE A 183 -0.10 -14.54 8.93
C PHE A 183 -0.42 -14.06 10.36
N ARG A 184 0.58 -13.70 11.15
CA ARG A 184 0.42 -13.20 12.53
C ARG A 184 0.73 -11.72 12.68
N ASP A 185 1.58 -11.20 11.81
CA ASP A 185 2.05 -9.82 11.85
C ASP A 185 1.75 -9.09 10.55
N VAL A 186 1.68 -7.77 10.65
CA VAL A 186 1.45 -6.87 9.53
C VAL A 186 2.49 -5.75 9.47
N ALA A 187 2.54 -5.03 8.35
CA ALA A 187 3.32 -3.82 8.18
C ALA A 187 2.57 -2.81 7.32
N VAL A 188 2.56 -1.55 7.73
CA VAL A 188 1.98 -0.44 6.98
C VAL A 188 2.92 -0.05 5.85
N LEU A 189 2.44 -0.13 4.62
CA LEU A 189 3.19 0.17 3.40
C LEU A 189 3.10 1.65 3.01
N GLU A 190 1.92 2.24 3.19
CA GLU A 190 1.59 3.62 2.82
C GLU A 190 0.31 4.04 3.55
N VAL A 191 0.15 5.34 3.82
CA VAL A 191 -1.10 5.92 4.31
C VAL A 191 -1.53 7.01 3.35
N ASN A 192 -2.76 6.92 2.86
CA ASN A 192 -3.36 7.82 1.90
C ASN A 192 -4.37 8.72 2.62
N ALA A 193 -4.24 10.03 2.44
CA ALA A 193 -5.14 11.02 3.05
C ALA A 193 -6.57 10.97 2.48
N PHE A 194 -6.72 10.38 1.30
CA PHE A 194 -8.01 10.08 0.70
C PHE A 194 -8.17 8.57 0.60
N GLY A 195 -9.27 8.06 1.14
CA GLY A 195 -9.71 6.71 0.84
C GLY A 195 -9.97 6.62 -0.67
N ASP A 196 -9.34 5.67 -1.36
CA ASP A 196 -9.58 5.48 -2.78
C ASP A 196 -11.08 5.23 -3.06
N LEU A 197 -11.47 5.33 -4.33
CA LEU A 197 -12.76 4.82 -4.80
C LEU A 197 -12.84 3.30 -4.52
N LEU A 198 -13.55 2.92 -3.45
CA LEU A 198 -13.75 1.54 -3.00
C LEU A 198 -15.21 1.08 -3.25
N PRO A 199 -15.66 0.99 -4.51
CA PRO A 199 -17.07 0.74 -4.83
C PRO A 199 -17.50 -0.64 -4.35
N ARG A 200 -18.79 -0.84 -4.07
CA ARG A 200 -19.35 -2.15 -3.67
C ARG A 200 -18.74 -2.73 -2.39
N LEU A 201 -18.29 -1.87 -1.48
CA LEU A 201 -18.10 -2.26 -0.09
C LEU A 201 -19.27 -1.75 0.71
N GLU A 202 -19.74 -2.58 1.62
CA GLU A 202 -20.79 -2.25 2.56
C GLU A 202 -20.38 -2.75 3.94
N ASN A 203 -20.62 -1.94 4.96
CA ASN A 203 -20.49 -2.32 6.35
C ASN A 203 -21.60 -1.62 7.13
N ALA A 204 -22.38 -2.39 7.90
CA ALA A 204 -23.51 -1.89 8.68
C ALA A 204 -24.52 -1.06 7.85
N GLY A 205 -24.80 -1.47 6.61
CA GLY A 205 -25.74 -0.78 5.72
C GLY A 205 -25.24 0.53 5.12
N LEU A 206 -23.94 0.84 5.28
CA LEU A 206 -23.30 2.01 4.71
C LEU A 206 -22.20 1.58 3.74
N ASP A 207 -22.12 2.25 2.60
CA ASP A 207 -20.91 2.23 1.78
C ASP A 207 -19.82 3.12 2.41
N THR A 208 -18.65 3.18 1.76
CA THR A 208 -17.51 3.96 2.26
C THR A 208 -17.85 5.43 2.43
N TYR A 209 -18.57 6.03 1.48
CA TYR A 209 -18.96 7.44 1.51
C TYR A 209 -20.03 7.71 2.57
N GLY A 210 -21.01 6.81 2.70
CA GLY A 210 -22.04 6.88 3.72
C GLY A 210 -21.45 6.82 5.13
N ALA A 211 -20.43 5.99 5.35
CA ALA A 211 -19.72 5.93 6.63
C ALA A 211 -18.91 7.21 6.92
N GLU A 212 -18.23 7.77 5.92
CA GLU A 212 -17.51 9.04 6.04
C GLU A 212 -18.47 10.21 6.32
N ILE A 213 -19.59 10.29 5.60
CA ILE A 213 -20.61 11.32 5.82
C ILE A 213 -21.25 11.16 7.20
N ALA A 214 -21.64 9.94 7.59
CA ALA A 214 -22.25 9.67 8.89
C ALA A 214 -21.31 10.04 10.05
N ALA A 215 -19.99 9.88 9.87
CA ALA A 215 -18.99 10.28 10.85
C ALA A 215 -18.89 11.81 11.04
N LEU A 216 -19.18 12.60 10.00
CA LEU A 216 -19.16 14.06 10.06
C LEU A 216 -20.47 14.66 10.61
N LEU A 217 -21.57 13.90 10.57
CA LEU A 217 -22.85 14.36 11.08
C LEU A 217 -22.91 14.22 12.61
N PRO A 218 -23.33 15.26 13.36
CA PRO A 218 -23.60 15.13 14.78
C PRO A 218 -24.60 14.00 15.03
N SER A 219 -24.40 13.21 16.09
CA SER A 219 -25.37 12.20 16.53
C SER A 219 -26.68 12.90 16.93
N GLY A 220 -27.57 13.14 15.96
CA GLY A 220 -28.82 13.86 16.16
C GLY A 220 -29.30 14.75 15.01
N THR A 221 -28.55 14.96 13.93
CA THR A 221 -29.09 15.71 12.77
C THR A 221 -29.90 14.80 11.87
N GLY A 222 -31.20 14.67 12.17
CA GLY A 222 -32.18 14.26 11.17
C GLY A 222 -32.17 15.21 9.97
N PRO A 223 -32.64 14.77 8.80
CA PRO A 223 -32.60 15.61 7.60
C PRO A 223 -33.38 16.91 7.83
N VAL A 224 -32.79 18.04 7.41
CA VAL A 224 -33.45 19.37 7.42
C VAL A 224 -34.66 19.41 6.48
N LEU A 225 -34.73 18.47 5.53
CA LEU A 225 -35.86 18.29 4.62
C LEU A 225 -36.39 16.87 4.73
N GLN A 226 -37.58 16.74 5.32
CA GLN A 226 -38.44 15.58 5.12
C GLN A 226 -39.26 15.81 3.85
N SER A 227 -39.24 14.87 2.92
CA SER A 227 -40.23 14.83 1.85
C SER A 227 -41.62 14.59 2.46
N PRO A 228 -42.71 15.11 1.85
CA PRO A 228 -44.06 14.92 2.36
C PRO A 228 -44.47 13.45 2.47
#